data_AF-A0A953X0D5-F1
#
_entry.id   AF-A0A953X0D5-F1
#
_cell.length_a   1.000
_cell.length_b   1.000
_cell.length_c   1.000
_cell.angle_alpha   90.00
_cell.angle_beta   90.00
_cell.angle_gamma   90.00
#
_symmetry.space_group_name_H-M   'P 1'
#
loop_
_entity.id
_entity.type
_entity.pdbx_description
1 polymer ?
#
loop_
_entity_poly.entity_id
_entity_poly.type
_entity_poly.pdbx_seq_one_letter_code
_entity_poly.pdbx_strand_id
1 'polypeptide(L)'
;MSRPVPADLIPYAKLWQGWVNDPLIAKAGITFDRTPSGPILAPAGQIRLCAYHIDFDERPTCYQDVGSLDLALRIVEHFSALSDGWNVDYVVAFDETGEIVGGGLPY
;
A
#
# COMPACT_ATOMS: atom_id res chain seq x y z
N MET A 1 -20.57 1.51 -7.24
CA MET A 1 -19.98 2.77 -7.72
C MET A 1 -18.81 3.09 -6.82
N SER A 2 -17.59 3.18 -7.37
CA SER A 2 -16.41 3.55 -6.56
C SER A 2 -16.61 4.96 -6.00
N ARG A 3 -16.34 5.15 -4.70
CA ARG A 3 -16.42 6.48 -4.08
C ARG A 3 -15.33 7.37 -4.71
N PRO A 4 -15.63 8.63 -5.05
CA PRO A 4 -14.63 9.54 -5.59
C PRO A 4 -13.46 9.67 -4.61
N VAL A 5 -12.24 9.67 -5.13
CA VAL A 5 -11.02 9.83 -4.33
C VAL A 5 -11.01 11.24 -3.73
N PRO A 6 -10.92 11.40 -2.40
CA PRO A 6 -10.72 12.69 -1.76
C PRO A 6 -9.48 13.40 -2.32
N ALA A 7 -9.58 14.68 -2.63
CA ALA A 7 -8.53 15.42 -3.34
C ALA A 7 -7.18 15.43 -2.59
N ASP A 8 -7.22 15.36 -1.25
CA ASP A 8 -6.05 15.28 -0.39
C ASP A 8 -5.34 13.93 -0.44
N LEU A 9 -5.98 12.87 -0.97
CA LEU A 9 -5.36 11.56 -1.15
C LEU A 9 -4.67 11.40 -2.51
N ILE A 10 -4.97 12.24 -3.50
CA ILE A 10 -4.40 12.17 -4.87
C ILE A 10 -2.86 12.15 -4.87
N PRO A 11 -2.15 12.97 -4.06
CA PRO A 11 -0.68 12.92 -4.04
C PRO A 11 -0.13 11.56 -3.63
N TYR A 12 -0.84 10.81 -2.77
CA TYR A 12 -0.38 9.54 -2.23
C TYR A 12 -0.38 8.42 -3.26
N ALA A 13 -1.11 8.55 -4.37
CA ALA A 13 -1.04 7.59 -5.49
C ALA A 13 0.37 7.51 -6.09
N LYS A 14 1.25 8.51 -5.93
CA LYS A 14 2.58 8.51 -6.55
C LYS A 14 3.73 8.26 -5.57
N LEU A 15 3.42 8.07 -4.30
CA LEU A 15 4.41 7.98 -3.23
C LEU A 15 4.67 6.54 -2.77
N TRP A 16 4.14 5.56 -3.51
CA TRP A 16 4.38 4.15 -3.27
C TRP A 16 5.80 3.77 -3.72
N GLN A 17 6.35 2.78 -3.04
CA GLN A 17 7.66 2.20 -3.30
C GLN A 17 7.46 0.72 -3.63
N GLY A 18 7.88 0.31 -4.82
CA GLY A 18 7.68 -1.02 -5.36
C GLY A 18 8.74 -2.00 -4.89
N TRP A 19 8.41 -3.27 -4.80
CA TRP A 19 9.33 -4.36 -4.45
C TRP A 19 9.52 -5.35 -5.60
N VAL A 20 8.54 -5.43 -6.49
CA VAL A 20 8.51 -6.35 -7.63
C VAL A 20 8.56 -5.54 -8.91
N ASN A 21 9.44 -5.89 -9.86
CA ASN A 21 9.54 -5.22 -11.15
C ASN A 21 8.28 -5.45 -12.01
N ASP A 22 7.24 -4.66 -11.75
CA ASP A 22 5.96 -4.65 -12.48
C ASP A 22 5.93 -3.45 -13.46
N PRO A 23 5.68 -3.67 -14.76
CA PRO A 23 5.65 -2.60 -15.76
C PRO A 23 4.58 -1.51 -15.54
N LEU A 24 3.45 -1.85 -14.91
CA LEU A 24 2.37 -0.89 -14.61
C LEU A 24 2.74 -0.02 -13.40
N ILE A 25 3.35 -0.61 -12.38
CA ILE A 25 3.92 0.11 -11.23
C ILE A 25 5.07 1.02 -11.68
N ALA A 26 5.95 0.54 -12.55
CA ALA A 26 7.03 1.35 -13.13
C ALA A 26 6.48 2.54 -13.94
N LYS A 27 5.40 2.34 -14.70
CA LYS A 27 4.72 3.42 -15.44
C LYS A 27 4.11 4.47 -14.50
N ALA A 28 3.69 4.08 -13.30
CA ALA A 28 3.17 5.00 -12.28
C ALA A 28 4.28 5.84 -11.58
N GLY A 29 5.56 5.61 -11.92
CA GLY A 29 6.69 6.35 -11.34
C GLY A 29 7.13 5.86 -9.95
N ILE A 30 6.70 4.65 -9.58
CA ILE A 30 7.02 4.02 -8.30
C ILE A 30 8.46 3.50 -8.34
N THR A 31 9.24 3.83 -7.29
CA THR A 31 10.66 3.46 -7.19
C THR A 31 10.82 2.09 -6.54
N PHE A 32 11.73 1.26 -7.07
CA PHE A 32 11.94 -0.09 -6.55
C PHE A 32 12.96 -0.12 -5.41
N ASP A 33 12.56 -0.61 -4.25
CA ASP A 33 13.45 -1.02 -3.16
C ASP A 33 13.36 -2.54 -2.96
N ARG A 34 14.46 -3.18 -2.58
CA ARG A 34 14.45 -4.62 -2.27
C ARG A 34 13.96 -4.80 -0.84
N THR A 35 12.80 -5.42 -0.66
CA THR A 35 12.30 -5.73 0.67
C THR A 35 13.35 -6.50 1.48
N PRO A 36 13.69 -6.06 2.70
CA PRO A 36 14.39 -6.90 3.66
C PRO A 36 13.56 -8.15 3.94
N SER A 37 14.17 -9.33 3.92
CA SER A 37 13.53 -10.54 4.44
C SER A 37 13.24 -10.36 5.93
N GLY A 38 11.99 -10.53 6.37
CA GLY A 38 11.62 -10.38 7.78
C GLY A 38 10.17 -9.92 7.99
N PRO A 39 9.76 -9.69 9.24
CA PRO A 39 8.44 -9.13 9.55
C PRO A 39 8.28 -7.73 8.94
N ILE A 40 7.07 -7.44 8.46
CA ILE A 40 6.71 -6.10 7.98
C ILE A 40 6.45 -5.23 9.19
N LEU A 41 7.33 -4.26 9.42
CA LEU A 41 7.22 -3.29 10.51
C LEU A 41 7.12 -1.89 9.92
N ALA A 42 6.23 -1.07 10.44
CA ALA A 42 6.25 0.36 10.14
C ALA A 42 7.44 1.05 10.83
N PRO A 43 7.96 2.15 10.27
CA PRO A 43 8.86 3.03 11.01
C PRO A 43 8.20 3.55 12.30
N ALA A 44 9.01 3.83 13.32
CA ALA A 44 8.49 4.33 14.59
C ALA A 44 7.59 5.57 14.41
N GLY A 45 6.40 5.52 15.00
CA GLY A 45 5.39 6.59 14.89
C GLY A 45 4.72 6.73 13.51
N GLN A 46 4.87 5.74 12.62
CA GLN A 46 4.23 5.71 11.31
C GLN A 46 3.40 4.43 11.14
N ILE A 47 2.57 4.42 10.09
CA ILE A 47 1.83 3.25 9.63
C ILE A 47 2.35 2.88 8.25
N ARG A 48 2.63 1.60 8.04
CA ARG A 48 3.08 1.07 6.75
C ARG A 48 1.92 0.43 6.02
N LEU A 49 1.56 0.99 4.88
CA LEU A 49 0.62 0.42 3.93
C LEU A 49 1.37 -0.52 3.00
N CYS A 50 0.90 -1.74 2.84
CA CYS A 50 1.46 -2.75 1.94
C CYS A 50 0.37 -3.20 0.96
N ALA A 51 0.61 -3.04 -0.33
CA ALA A 51 -0.28 -3.51 -1.38
C ALA A 51 0.20 -4.87 -1.89
N TYR A 52 -0.73 -5.79 -2.07
CA TYR A 52 -0.47 -7.19 -2.39
C TYR A 52 -1.11 -7.59 -3.69
N HIS A 53 -0.54 -8.63 -4.27
CA HIS A 53 -1.15 -9.39 -5.36
C HIS A 53 -1.57 -10.75 -4.79
N ILE A 54 -2.82 -11.16 -4.99
CA ILE A 54 -3.40 -12.39 -4.42
C ILE A 54 -2.67 -13.65 -4.91
N ASP A 55 -2.01 -13.55 -6.06
CA ASP A 55 -1.22 -14.65 -6.62
C ASP A 55 0.22 -14.70 -6.07
N PHE A 56 0.67 -13.65 -5.37
CA PHE A 56 2.03 -13.50 -4.83
C PHE A 56 2.07 -13.50 -3.30
N ASP A 57 1.23 -14.35 -2.69
CA ASP A 57 0.85 -14.48 -1.27
C ASP A 57 1.95 -14.36 -0.20
N GLU A 58 3.24 -14.41 -0.54
CA GLU A 58 4.31 -14.33 0.44
C GLU A 58 4.79 -12.89 0.69
N ARG A 59 4.60 -11.94 -0.23
CA ARG A 59 5.19 -10.58 -0.12
C ARG A 59 4.35 -9.47 -0.76
N PRO A 60 4.29 -8.28 -0.15
CA PRO A 60 3.75 -7.08 -0.80
C PRO A 60 4.45 -6.76 -2.12
N THR A 61 3.68 -6.25 -3.06
CA THR A 61 4.15 -5.74 -4.35
C THR A 61 4.75 -4.34 -4.21
N CYS A 62 4.16 -3.51 -3.34
CA CYS A 62 4.64 -2.18 -3.02
C CYS A 62 4.17 -1.74 -1.62
N TYR A 63 4.77 -0.67 -1.09
CA TYR A 63 4.41 -0.10 0.20
C TYR A 63 4.44 1.43 0.21
N GLN A 64 3.85 2.00 1.24
CA GLN A 64 3.85 3.43 1.52
C GLN A 64 3.78 3.65 3.03
N ASP A 65 4.66 4.51 3.55
CA ASP A 65 4.62 4.89 4.97
C ASP A 65 3.84 6.21 5.14
N VAL A 66 2.96 6.27 6.13
CA VAL A 66 2.11 7.44 6.43
C VAL A 66 2.15 7.79 7.92
N GLY A 67 1.96 9.07 8.23
CA GLY A 67 2.15 9.60 9.58
C GLY A 67 0.98 9.42 10.55
N SER A 68 -0.13 8.80 10.15
CA SER A 68 -1.27 8.58 11.05
C SER A 68 -2.15 7.39 10.64
N LEU A 69 -2.79 6.78 11.63
CA LEU A 69 -3.77 5.71 11.41
C LEU A 69 -4.99 6.21 10.62
N ASP A 70 -5.48 7.41 10.92
CA ASP A 70 -6.62 8.00 10.20
C ASP A 70 -6.34 8.11 8.69
N LEU A 71 -5.17 8.64 8.32
CA LEU A 71 -4.76 8.73 6.92
C LEU A 71 -4.59 7.35 6.29
N ALA A 72 -3.99 6.40 7.02
CA ALA A 72 -3.82 5.03 6.56
C ALA A 72 -5.17 4.37 6.23
N LEU A 73 -6.15 4.48 7.13
CA LEU A 73 -7.48 3.91 6.95
C LEU A 73 -8.22 4.54 5.77
N ARG A 74 -8.08 5.85 5.57
CA ARG A 74 -8.65 6.55 4.41
C ARG A 74 -8.01 6.09 3.11
N ILE A 75 -6.69 5.89 3.06
CA ILE A 75 -6.02 5.35 1.87
C ILE A 75 -6.48 3.92 1.60
N VAL A 76 -6.57 3.08 2.62
CA VAL A 76 -7.11 1.71 2.53
C VAL A 76 -8.51 1.70 1.94
N GLU A 77 -9.41 2.55 2.45
CA GLU A 77 -10.80 2.64 1.97
C GLU A 77 -10.88 3.04 0.49
N HIS A 78 -9.98 3.91 0.04
CA HIS A 78 -9.97 4.45 -1.33
C HIS A 78 -8.96 3.77 -2.25
N PHE A 79 -8.31 2.69 -1.81
CA PHE A 79 -7.14 2.14 -2.49
C PHE A 79 -7.43 1.71 -3.94
N SER A 80 -8.54 1.00 -4.18
CA SER A 80 -8.92 0.56 -5.53
C SER A 80 -9.06 1.72 -6.53
N ALA A 81 -9.45 2.91 -6.06
CA ALA A 81 -9.53 4.09 -6.89
C ALA A 81 -8.19 4.83 -7.01
N LEU A 82 -7.34 4.76 -6.00
CA LEU A 82 -5.99 5.34 -5.98
C LEU A 82 -4.99 4.54 -6.83
N SER A 83 -5.14 3.22 -6.84
CA SER A 83 -4.24 2.32 -7.55
C SER A 83 -4.41 2.40 -9.07
N ASP A 84 -5.52 2.95 -9.58
CA ASP A 84 -5.73 3.27 -11.01
C ASP A 84 -5.20 2.19 -11.98
N GLY A 85 -5.59 0.94 -11.75
CA GLY A 85 -5.22 -0.19 -12.60
C GLY A 85 -3.83 -0.78 -12.33
N TRP A 86 -3.21 -0.49 -11.19
CA TRP A 86 -2.06 -1.27 -10.73
C TRP A 86 -2.47 -2.73 -10.55
N ASN A 87 -1.52 -3.61 -10.84
CA ASN A 87 -1.65 -5.03 -10.66
C ASN A 87 -1.49 -5.38 -9.17
N VAL A 88 -2.45 -5.00 -8.34
CA VAL A 88 -2.52 -5.23 -6.89
C VAL A 88 -3.99 -5.34 -6.50
N ASP A 89 -4.31 -6.30 -5.64
CA ASP A 89 -5.68 -6.68 -5.31
C ASP A 89 -6.18 -6.03 -4.03
N TYR A 90 -5.30 -5.86 -3.05
CA TYR A 90 -5.65 -5.34 -1.74
C TYR A 90 -4.48 -4.64 -1.07
N VAL A 91 -4.81 -3.88 -0.02
CA VAL A 91 -3.84 -3.19 0.83
C VAL A 91 -4.10 -3.50 2.30
N VAL A 92 -3.02 -3.68 3.05
CA VAL A 92 -3.01 -3.91 4.49
C VAL A 92 -2.15 -2.85 5.17
N ALA A 93 -2.61 -2.32 6.29
CA ALA A 93 -1.91 -1.35 7.12
C ALA A 93 -1.30 -2.05 8.33
N PHE A 94 0.00 -1.85 8.55
CA PHE A 94 0.77 -2.39 9.67
C PHE A 94 1.28 -1.27 10.57
N ASP A 95 1.31 -1.51 11.88
CA ASP A 95 1.96 -0.62 12.84
C ASP A 95 3.45 -0.98 13.06
N GLU A 96 4.10 -0.30 14.00
CA GLU A 96 5.51 -0.52 14.33
C GLU A 96 5.80 -1.88 14.99
N THR A 97 4.78 -2.57 15.49
CA THR A 97 4.87 -3.91 16.06
C THR A 97 4.64 -5.00 15.01
N GLY A 98 4.18 -4.62 13.81
CA GLY A 98 3.81 -5.54 12.73
C GLY A 98 2.38 -6.06 12.85
N GLU A 99 1.57 -5.49 13.76
CA GLU A 99 0.15 -5.82 13.87
C GLU A 99 -0.64 -5.16 12.74
N ILE A 100 -1.68 -5.84 12.28
CA ILE A 100 -2.58 -5.32 11.26
C ILE A 100 -3.55 -4.34 11.93
N VAL A 101 -3.53 -3.10 11.49
CA VAL A 101 -4.37 -2.01 12.03
C VAL A 101 -5.43 -1.50 11.05
N GLY A 102 -5.47 -2.07 9.84
CA GLY A 102 -6.48 -1.76 8.81
C GLY A 102 -6.21 -2.51 7.51
N GLY A 103 -7.21 -2.58 6.63
CA GLY A 103 -7.10 -3.33 5.37
C GLY A 103 -7.99 -4.56 5.34
N GLY A 104 -8.07 -5.19 4.17
CA GLY A 104 -8.83 -6.42 3.97
C GLY A 104 -7.96 -7.47 3.31
N LEU A 105 -7.94 -8.67 3.87
CA LEU A 105 -7.66 -9.88 3.09
C LEU A 105 -8.88 -10.08 2.17
N PRO A 106 -8.69 -10.33 0.86
CA PRO A 106 -9.80 -10.70 0.00
C PRO A 106 -10.36 -12.04 0.51
N TYR A 107 -11.58 -12.01 1.04
CA TYR A 107 -12.38 -13.21 1.23
C TYR A 107 -13.05 -13.60 -0.09
#